data_AF-A0A4Q4XMP2-F1
#
_entry.id   AF-A0A4Q4XMP2-F1
#
_cell.length_a   1.000
_cell.length_b   1.000
_cell.length_c   1.000
_cell.angle_alpha   90.00
_cell.angle_beta   90.00
_cell.angle_gamma   90.00
#
_symmetry.space_group_name_H-M   'P 1'
#
loop_
_entity.id
_entity.type
_entity.pdbx_description
1 polymer ?
#
loop_
_entity_poly.entity_id
_entity_poly.type
_entity_poly.pdbx_seq_one_letter_code
_entity_poly.pdbx_strand_id
1 'polypeptide(L)'
;MPNSLQIALKNDSDSTEVYAYITGLALQHGGKRCFLKPDGKSLYFPTNPPRIGTPLPEDVAIPLGAPGGGNNTAVTVTIPQMAGGRIWVSRGPKRIKFLLNPGPALVEPSVLNPTDPNAGVDFGFAEFTLNAAQLYANVSYVDFVPRLPIGLELRCGASGKTVQRVAGMRPDGVDRLAAGLREQAGRDGRPWDKLVVAERGGGGRVLRVLNATHGGAVGASFAGYYEPYVEEVMRAYGSGKKLRIDTQAGPGVVSGHVTSKGEFVIGGEPFGRPSTADILGCNSGPFATGPPPLRNAIIPRLAAAFVRTALLDAELHPSAPDTFYRRDPTNHYARLVHECTVDGKGYAFAYDDVQPNGGEDQSGKVNAGDPVLLTVAVGGMHAGEEQGGDQRAQPQQGQKVLKQQTPAPAPAPAPATETPRGQPPKEGGLRNKLETLKSRFLG
;
A
#
# COMPACT_ATOMS: atom_id res chain seq x y z
N MET A 1 -19.14 -19.13 -4.75
CA MET A 1 -18.65 -17.80 -5.15
C MET A 1 -19.43 -17.26 -6.33
N PRO A 2 -19.86 -15.99 -6.31
CA PRO A 2 -20.60 -15.42 -7.42
C PRO A 2 -19.68 -15.04 -8.59
N ASN A 3 -20.26 -15.00 -9.79
CA ASN A 3 -19.56 -14.55 -11.01
C ASN A 3 -19.40 -13.02 -11.06
N SER A 4 -20.15 -12.31 -10.24
CA SER A 4 -20.11 -10.85 -10.08
C SER A 4 -20.51 -10.48 -8.66
N LEU A 5 -20.16 -9.29 -8.20
CA LEU A 5 -20.53 -8.80 -6.87
C LEU A 5 -21.05 -7.37 -6.96
N GLN A 6 -22.08 -7.06 -6.20
CA GLN A 6 -22.51 -5.69 -6.01
C GLN A 6 -21.59 -4.96 -5.03
N ILE A 7 -21.25 -3.72 -5.37
CA ILE A 7 -20.52 -2.80 -4.50
C ILE A 7 -21.40 -1.57 -4.28
N ALA A 8 -21.66 -1.23 -3.02
CA ALA A 8 -22.33 0.00 -2.62
C ALA A 8 -21.27 1.07 -2.35
N LEU A 9 -21.18 2.07 -3.22
CA LEU A 9 -20.28 3.22 -3.07
C LEU A 9 -21.03 4.35 -2.34
N LYS A 10 -20.64 4.65 -1.11
CA LYS A 10 -21.29 5.65 -0.27
C LYS A 10 -20.41 6.89 -0.13
N ASN A 11 -20.96 8.05 -0.51
CA ASN A 11 -20.37 9.33 -0.13
C ASN A 11 -20.67 9.60 1.36
N ASP A 12 -19.64 9.47 2.17
CA ASP A 12 -19.64 9.70 3.61
C ASP A 12 -18.75 10.91 3.98
N SER A 13 -18.67 11.88 3.07
CA SER A 13 -17.83 13.08 3.20
C SER A 13 -18.67 14.34 3.46
N ASP A 14 -18.03 15.49 3.43
CA ASP A 14 -18.63 16.82 3.48
C ASP A 14 -18.79 17.47 2.08
N SER A 15 -18.49 16.74 1.01
CA SER A 15 -18.41 17.27 -0.36
C SER A 15 -19.45 16.63 -1.28
N THR A 16 -20.07 17.44 -2.15
CA THR A 16 -20.93 16.97 -3.25
C THR A 16 -20.14 16.51 -4.47
N GLU A 17 -18.85 16.82 -4.51
CA GLU A 17 -17.93 16.45 -5.58
C GLU A 17 -17.05 15.29 -5.10
N VAL A 18 -17.58 14.07 -5.19
CA VAL A 18 -16.84 12.84 -4.94
C VAL A 18 -17.02 11.89 -6.12
N TYR A 19 -15.92 11.32 -6.58
CA TYR A 19 -15.88 10.42 -7.72
C TYR A 19 -15.18 9.12 -7.34
N ALA A 20 -15.73 7.99 -7.77
CA ALA A 20 -15.09 6.69 -7.69
C ALA A 20 -14.63 6.21 -9.07
N TYR A 21 -13.65 5.31 -9.08
CA TYR A 21 -13.14 4.64 -10.28
C TYR A 21 -12.77 3.21 -9.92
N ILE A 22 -13.12 2.23 -10.75
CA ILE A 22 -12.80 0.83 -10.48
C ILE A 22 -11.94 0.28 -11.60
N THR A 23 -10.77 -0.25 -11.24
CA THR A 23 -9.77 -0.78 -12.19
C THR A 23 -9.30 -2.16 -11.75
N GLY A 24 -8.96 -3.05 -12.67
CA GLY A 24 -8.35 -4.35 -12.33
C GLY A 24 -8.15 -5.26 -13.53
N LEU A 25 -7.88 -6.54 -13.27
CA LEU A 25 -7.77 -7.58 -14.29
C LEU A 25 -9.05 -8.42 -14.31
N ALA A 26 -9.83 -8.33 -15.39
CA ALA A 26 -11.10 -9.06 -15.51
C ALA A 26 -10.82 -10.55 -15.78
N LEU A 27 -11.00 -11.39 -14.75
CA LEU A 27 -10.60 -12.80 -14.79
C LEU A 27 -11.38 -13.60 -15.84
N GLN A 28 -12.66 -13.29 -15.99
CA GLN A 28 -13.54 -13.90 -17.00
C GLN A 28 -13.24 -13.43 -18.44
N HIS A 29 -12.39 -12.42 -18.61
CA HIS A 29 -11.96 -11.90 -19.91
C HIS A 29 -10.47 -12.17 -20.17
N GLY A 30 -9.98 -13.33 -19.73
CA GLY A 30 -8.58 -13.73 -19.90
C GLY A 30 -7.59 -12.86 -19.11
N GLY A 31 -8.04 -12.25 -18.01
CA GLY A 31 -7.20 -11.39 -17.17
C GLY A 31 -6.84 -10.04 -17.81
N LYS A 32 -7.60 -9.57 -18.80
CA LYS A 32 -7.35 -8.27 -19.43
C LYS A 32 -7.54 -7.12 -18.44
N ARG A 33 -6.64 -6.12 -18.50
CA ARG A 33 -6.77 -4.85 -17.78
C ARG A 33 -8.05 -4.15 -18.20
N CYS A 34 -8.84 -3.69 -17.24
CA CYS A 34 -10.11 -3.03 -17.47
C CYS A 34 -10.40 -1.94 -16.46
N PHE A 35 -11.37 -1.10 -16.82
CA PHE A 35 -12.05 -0.13 -15.97
C PHE A 35 -13.54 -0.46 -15.94
N LEU A 36 -14.22 -0.18 -14.84
CA LEU A 36 -15.67 -0.10 -14.83
C LEU A 36 -16.11 1.24 -15.43
N LYS A 37 -17.11 1.21 -16.31
CA LYS A 37 -17.68 2.41 -16.93
C LYS A 37 -18.60 3.15 -15.94
N PRO A 38 -18.94 4.42 -16.21
CA PRO A 38 -19.82 5.22 -15.35
C PRO A 38 -21.23 4.64 -15.14
N ASP A 39 -21.69 3.75 -16.02
CA ASP A 39 -22.95 3.01 -15.86
C ASP A 39 -22.93 1.99 -14.71
N GLY A 40 -21.76 1.78 -14.09
CA GLY A 40 -21.56 0.88 -12.96
C GLY A 40 -21.64 -0.61 -13.31
N LYS A 41 -21.64 -0.99 -14.60
CA LYS A 41 -21.82 -2.39 -15.02
C LYS A 41 -20.91 -2.80 -16.18
N SER A 42 -20.77 -1.94 -17.17
CA SER A 42 -19.99 -2.24 -18.37
C SER A 42 -18.50 -2.09 -18.11
N LEU A 43 -17.68 -2.88 -18.80
CA LEU A 43 -16.23 -2.78 -18.72
C LEU A 43 -15.67 -2.02 -19.92
N TYR A 44 -14.71 -1.14 -19.67
CA TYR A 44 -13.84 -0.56 -20.68
C TYR A 44 -12.50 -1.29 -20.67
N PHE A 45 -12.04 -1.76 -21.84
CA PHE A 45 -10.74 -2.38 -22.03
C PHE A 45 -9.84 -1.41 -22.81
N PRO A 46 -8.80 -0.83 -22.18
CA PRO A 46 -7.88 0.06 -22.86
C PRO A 46 -7.26 -0.61 -24.11
N THR A 47 -7.10 0.17 -25.17
CA THR A 47 -6.36 -0.22 -26.38
C THR A 47 -4.95 0.34 -26.35
N ASN A 48 -4.07 -0.18 -27.20
CA ASN A 48 -2.67 0.22 -27.26
C ASN A 48 -2.53 1.71 -27.62
N PRO A 49 -1.97 2.58 -26.75
CA PRO A 49 -1.77 3.98 -27.06
C PRO A 49 -0.56 4.21 -27.98
N PRO A 50 -0.48 5.35 -28.70
CA PRO A 50 0.63 5.65 -29.60
C PRO A 50 1.94 5.99 -28.88
N ARG A 51 1.90 6.36 -27.59
CA ARG A 51 3.07 6.77 -26.79
C ARG A 51 2.86 6.54 -25.30
N ILE A 52 3.97 6.54 -24.56
CA ILE A 52 4.00 6.51 -23.09
C ILE A 52 3.29 7.75 -22.52
N GLY A 53 2.58 7.59 -21.41
CA GLY A 53 1.88 8.67 -20.71
C GLY A 53 0.71 9.26 -21.49
N THR A 54 0.05 8.46 -22.34
CA THR A 54 -1.14 8.89 -23.08
C THR A 54 -2.34 8.93 -22.13
N PRO A 55 -3.13 10.02 -22.05
CA PRO A 55 -4.33 10.04 -21.23
C PRO A 55 -5.32 8.92 -21.59
N LEU A 56 -5.98 8.35 -20.59
CA LEU A 56 -7.10 7.45 -20.81
C LEU A 56 -8.20 8.19 -21.61
N PRO A 57 -8.64 7.68 -22.77
CA PRO A 57 -9.60 8.38 -23.63
C PRO A 57 -11.05 8.25 -23.15
N GLU A 58 -11.35 7.25 -22.33
CA GLU A 58 -12.69 6.99 -21.79
C GLU A 58 -12.88 7.73 -20.46
N ASP A 59 -14.01 8.42 -20.27
CA ASP A 59 -14.41 8.89 -18.95
C ASP A 59 -14.95 7.71 -18.13
N VAL A 60 -14.22 7.36 -17.08
CA VAL A 60 -14.48 6.22 -16.19
C VAL A 60 -14.86 6.67 -14.77
N ALA A 61 -15.16 7.96 -14.59
CA ALA A 61 -15.60 8.50 -13.30
C ALA A 61 -17.04 8.07 -12.98
N ILE A 62 -17.26 7.56 -11.77
CA ILE A 62 -18.57 7.27 -11.19
C ILE A 62 -18.85 8.34 -10.13
N PRO A 63 -19.71 9.34 -10.40
CA PRO A 63 -20.06 10.36 -9.42
C PRO A 63 -20.84 9.75 -8.26
N LEU A 64 -20.47 10.06 -7.01
CA LEU A 64 -21.15 9.56 -5.81
C LEU A 64 -22.26 10.48 -5.29
N GLY A 65 -22.41 11.67 -5.88
CA GLY A 65 -23.47 12.63 -5.53
C GLY A 65 -23.22 13.38 -4.21
N ALA A 66 -24.26 14.04 -3.70
CA ALA A 66 -24.20 14.85 -2.47
C ALA A 66 -24.02 14.03 -1.19
N PRO A 67 -23.38 14.59 -0.14
CA PRO A 67 -23.42 14.01 1.20
C PRO A 67 -24.85 14.16 1.76
N GLY A 68 -25.20 13.30 2.72
CA GLY A 68 -26.58 12.90 3.01
C GLY A 68 -27.61 13.95 3.46
N GLY A 69 -28.83 13.44 3.62
CA GLY A 69 -30.00 14.09 4.22
C GLY A 69 -31.14 13.08 4.36
N GLY A 70 -30.94 12.00 5.13
CA GLY A 70 -31.86 10.84 5.13
C GLY A 70 -31.78 9.95 3.88
N ASN A 71 -31.12 10.43 2.81
CA ASN A 71 -30.75 9.62 1.65
C ASN A 71 -29.42 8.91 1.88
N ASN A 72 -29.51 7.73 2.51
CA ASN A 72 -28.44 6.73 2.64
C ASN A 72 -28.19 5.98 1.30
N THR A 73 -28.45 6.61 0.15
CA THR A 73 -28.50 5.91 -1.13
C THR A 73 -27.11 5.80 -1.72
N ALA A 74 -26.45 4.68 -1.44
CA ALA A 74 -25.21 4.32 -2.11
C ALA A 74 -25.42 4.23 -3.63
N VAL A 75 -24.38 4.60 -4.39
CA VAL A 75 -24.30 4.26 -5.81
C VAL A 75 -23.90 2.79 -5.92
N THR A 76 -24.84 1.96 -6.36
CA THR A 76 -24.60 0.52 -6.51
C THR A 76 -24.00 0.23 -7.88
N VAL A 77 -22.86 -0.45 -7.89
CA VAL A 77 -22.19 -0.92 -9.09
C VAL A 77 -22.01 -2.44 -9.04
N THR A 78 -21.79 -3.09 -10.17
CA THR A 78 -21.55 -4.53 -10.27
C THR A 78 -20.20 -4.78 -10.91
N ILE A 79 -19.32 -5.47 -10.19
CA ILE A 79 -18.03 -5.92 -10.71
C ILE A 79 -18.09 -7.40 -11.12
N PRO A 80 -17.39 -7.82 -12.19
CA PRO A 80 -17.13 -9.23 -12.45
C PRO A 80 -16.09 -9.79 -11.45
N GLN A 81 -15.75 -11.07 -11.57
CA GLN A 81 -14.52 -11.57 -10.97
C GLN A 81 -13.31 -10.80 -11.52
N MET A 82 -12.56 -10.19 -10.61
CA MET A 82 -11.49 -9.24 -10.92
C MET A 82 -10.35 -9.42 -9.90
N ALA A 83 -9.13 -9.53 -10.41
CA ALA A 83 -7.92 -9.60 -9.58
C ALA A 83 -7.13 -8.31 -9.65
N GLY A 84 -6.38 -8.01 -8.58
CA GLY A 84 -5.62 -6.75 -8.47
C GLY A 84 -6.52 -5.54 -8.69
N GLY A 85 -7.73 -5.60 -8.13
CA GLY A 85 -8.76 -4.58 -8.23
C GLY A 85 -8.45 -3.42 -7.30
N ARG A 86 -8.73 -2.19 -7.77
CA ARG A 86 -8.67 -0.97 -6.97
C ARG A 86 -9.94 -0.18 -7.14
N ILE A 87 -10.48 0.30 -6.02
CA ILE A 87 -11.58 1.26 -5.94
C ILE A 87 -10.94 2.58 -5.54
N TRP A 88 -10.63 3.39 -6.55
CA TRP A 88 -10.07 4.73 -6.37
C TRP A 88 -11.18 5.71 -6.05
N VAL A 89 -10.88 6.70 -5.23
CA VAL A 89 -11.81 7.77 -4.87
C VAL A 89 -11.10 9.10 -4.92
N SER A 90 -11.78 10.16 -5.35
CA SER A 90 -11.27 11.52 -5.29
C SER A 90 -12.33 12.52 -4.89
N ARG A 91 -11.90 13.63 -4.26
CA ARG A 91 -12.76 14.71 -3.80
C ARG A 91 -12.40 16.06 -4.44
N GLY A 92 -13.43 16.83 -4.73
CA GLY A 92 -13.34 18.18 -5.27
C GLY A 92 -13.30 18.23 -6.80
N PRO A 93 -12.99 19.41 -7.37
CA PRO A 93 -13.14 19.65 -8.80
C PRO A 93 -12.07 18.96 -9.66
N LYS A 94 -10.98 18.47 -9.04
CA LYS A 94 -9.90 17.75 -9.74
C LYS A 94 -10.13 16.24 -9.65
N ARG A 95 -10.56 15.65 -10.75
CA ARG A 95 -10.69 14.19 -10.93
C ARG A 95 -9.34 13.50 -11.10
N ILE A 96 -9.29 12.20 -10.78
CA ILE A 96 -8.12 11.36 -11.07
C ILE A 96 -7.93 11.26 -12.59
N LYS A 97 -6.69 11.41 -13.03
CA LYS A 97 -6.22 11.23 -14.41
C LYS A 97 -5.42 9.94 -14.51
N PHE A 98 -5.98 8.97 -15.23
CA PHE A 98 -5.27 7.74 -15.58
C PHE A 98 -4.51 7.92 -16.89
N LEU A 99 -3.30 7.35 -16.96
CA LEU A 99 -2.47 7.36 -18.16
C LEU A 99 -2.26 5.92 -18.66
N LEU A 100 -1.86 5.79 -19.92
CA LEU A 100 -1.58 4.52 -20.59
C LEU A 100 -0.20 4.57 -21.24
N ASN A 101 0.50 3.43 -21.17
CA ASN A 101 1.71 3.14 -21.95
C ASN A 101 1.43 2.08 -23.02
N PRO A 102 2.25 2.00 -24.09
CA PRO A 102 2.15 0.93 -25.06
C PRO A 102 2.24 -0.45 -24.38
N GLY A 103 1.42 -1.40 -24.81
CA GLY A 103 1.23 -2.69 -24.14
C GLY A 103 -0.17 -3.27 -24.37
N PRO A 104 -1.27 -2.52 -24.21
CA PRO A 104 -1.48 -1.35 -23.35
C PRO A 104 -1.25 -1.65 -21.87
N ALA A 105 -0.63 -0.73 -21.15
CA ALA A 105 -0.40 -0.82 -19.71
C ALA A 105 -0.98 0.40 -18.99
N LEU A 106 -1.77 0.16 -17.94
CA LEU A 106 -2.25 1.22 -17.06
C LEU A 106 -1.08 1.81 -16.27
N VAL A 107 -0.92 3.12 -16.34
CA VAL A 107 -0.10 3.91 -15.43
C VAL A 107 -1.03 4.50 -14.38
N GLU A 108 -0.90 3.98 -13.17
CA GLU A 108 -1.69 4.39 -12.01
C GLU A 108 -1.24 5.76 -11.48
N PRO A 109 -2.12 6.50 -10.78
CA PRO A 109 -1.77 7.78 -10.15
C PRO A 109 -0.56 7.67 -9.22
N SER A 110 0.46 8.51 -9.42
CA SER A 110 1.62 8.55 -8.53
C SER A 110 1.52 9.71 -7.53
N VAL A 111 1.64 9.39 -6.24
CA VAL A 111 1.87 10.38 -5.19
C VAL A 111 3.36 10.72 -4.98
N LEU A 112 4.25 9.98 -5.64
CA LEU A 112 5.70 10.02 -5.46
C LEU A 112 6.41 10.92 -6.47
N ASN A 113 5.78 11.17 -7.61
CA ASN A 113 6.28 12.08 -8.62
C ASN A 113 5.61 13.46 -8.47
N PRO A 114 6.36 14.52 -8.08
CA PRO A 114 5.82 15.88 -7.96
C PRO A 114 5.23 16.46 -9.25
N THR A 115 5.54 15.88 -10.41
CA THR A 115 5.03 16.28 -11.73
C THR A 115 3.87 15.41 -12.22
N ASP A 116 3.46 14.40 -11.46
CA ASP A 116 2.30 13.57 -11.79
C ASP A 116 1.04 14.46 -11.90
N PRO A 117 0.17 14.25 -12.91
CA PRO A 117 -1.06 15.02 -13.05
C PRO A 117 -2.00 14.92 -11.84
N ASN A 118 -1.82 13.91 -10.99
CA ASN A 118 -2.59 13.66 -9.76
C ASN A 118 -1.89 14.14 -8.49
N ALA A 119 -0.68 14.74 -8.58
CA ALA A 119 0.09 15.12 -7.41
C ALA A 119 -0.69 16.05 -6.44
N GLY A 120 -1.56 16.91 -6.98
CA GLY A 120 -2.43 17.80 -6.21
C GLY A 120 -3.90 17.39 -6.11
N VAL A 121 -4.24 16.13 -6.40
CA VAL A 121 -5.60 15.59 -6.25
C VAL A 121 -5.78 15.01 -4.84
N ASP A 122 -6.89 15.31 -4.18
CA ASP A 122 -7.31 14.65 -2.94
C ASP A 122 -7.92 13.29 -3.31
N PHE A 123 -7.10 12.24 -3.28
CA PHE A 123 -7.51 10.88 -3.65
C PHE A 123 -6.96 9.83 -2.68
N GLY A 124 -7.62 8.67 -2.67
CA GLY A 124 -7.18 7.45 -2.02
C GLY A 124 -7.71 6.24 -2.78
N PHE A 125 -7.44 5.03 -2.28
CA PHE A 125 -8.00 3.81 -2.83
C PHE A 125 -8.16 2.71 -1.78
N ALA A 126 -9.10 1.80 -2.04
CA ALA A 126 -9.15 0.49 -1.43
C ALA A 126 -8.81 -0.58 -2.48
N GLU A 127 -8.30 -1.71 -2.04
CA GLU A 127 -7.90 -2.83 -2.90
C GLU A 127 -8.88 -3.98 -2.73
N PHE A 128 -9.05 -4.77 -3.79
CA PHE A 128 -9.83 -5.99 -3.72
C PHE A 128 -9.39 -7.04 -4.73
N THR A 129 -9.78 -8.29 -4.46
CA THR A 129 -9.81 -9.37 -5.43
C THR A 129 -11.08 -10.17 -5.22
N LEU A 130 -11.88 -10.31 -6.28
CA LEU A 130 -13.01 -11.24 -6.35
C LEU A 130 -12.63 -12.37 -7.30
N ASN A 131 -12.52 -13.59 -6.78
CA ASN A 131 -12.18 -14.77 -7.58
C ASN A 131 -13.11 -15.94 -7.27
N ALA A 132 -12.80 -17.13 -7.78
CA ALA A 132 -13.62 -18.32 -7.58
C ALA A 132 -13.63 -18.85 -6.13
N ALA A 133 -12.73 -18.37 -5.26
CA ALA A 133 -12.61 -18.82 -3.88
C ALA A 133 -13.16 -17.80 -2.85
N GLN A 134 -12.92 -16.51 -3.05
CA GLN A 134 -13.35 -15.47 -2.10
C GLN A 134 -13.42 -14.07 -2.73
N LEU A 135 -14.11 -13.17 -2.03
CA LEU A 135 -13.76 -11.75 -2.02
C LEU A 135 -12.73 -11.53 -0.92
N TYR A 136 -11.66 -10.80 -1.24
CA TYR A 136 -10.78 -10.16 -0.28
C TYR A 136 -10.74 -8.68 -0.61
N ALA A 137 -10.94 -7.80 0.37
CA ALA A 137 -10.83 -6.35 0.19
C ALA A 137 -10.16 -5.71 1.41
N ASN A 138 -9.41 -4.64 1.20
CA ASN A 138 -8.68 -3.95 2.27
C ASN A 138 -8.56 -2.45 2.00
N VAL A 139 -8.52 -1.66 3.06
CA VAL A 139 -7.91 -0.33 2.99
C VAL A 139 -6.39 -0.51 2.85
N SER A 140 -5.69 0.46 2.27
CA SER A 140 -4.22 0.37 2.15
C SER A 140 -3.57 1.70 2.49
N TYR A 141 -2.62 1.65 3.42
CA TYR A 141 -1.74 2.75 3.82
C TYR A 141 -0.26 2.39 3.59
N VAL A 142 0.00 1.36 2.78
CA VAL A 142 1.35 0.88 2.44
C VAL A 142 2.12 1.95 1.67
N ASP A 143 1.42 2.72 0.82
CA ASP A 143 2.02 3.82 0.07
C ASP A 143 1.83 5.18 0.77
N PHE A 144 0.60 5.48 1.19
CA PHE A 144 0.27 6.74 1.86
C PHE A 144 -1.08 6.67 2.58
N VAL A 145 -1.29 7.53 3.56
CA VAL A 145 -2.61 7.83 4.13
C VAL A 145 -3.23 9.00 3.36
N PRO A 146 -4.39 8.82 2.71
CA PRO A 146 -5.09 9.89 2.01
C PRO A 146 -5.77 10.85 2.99
N ARG A 147 -5.99 12.10 2.56
CA ARG A 147 -6.88 13.04 3.26
C ARG A 147 -8.34 12.60 3.24
N LEU A 148 -8.74 11.85 2.22
CA LEU A 148 -10.08 11.29 2.07
C LEU A 148 -10.13 9.86 2.66
N PRO A 149 -10.70 9.65 3.88
CA PRO A 149 -10.75 8.34 4.50
C PRO A 149 -11.65 7.36 3.75
N ILE A 150 -11.35 6.06 3.88
CA ILE A 150 -12.15 4.98 3.31
C ILE A 150 -12.46 3.97 4.43
N GLY A 151 -13.73 3.57 4.51
CA GLY A 151 -14.21 2.47 5.34
C GLY A 151 -14.81 1.35 4.49
N LEU A 152 -14.78 0.12 5.00
CA LEU A 152 -15.31 -1.07 4.32
C LEU A 152 -16.33 -1.79 5.22
N GLU A 153 -17.42 -2.24 4.62
CA GLU A 153 -18.33 -3.21 5.22
C GLU A 153 -18.57 -4.35 4.23
N LEU A 154 -18.39 -5.59 4.68
CA LEU A 154 -18.69 -6.78 3.89
C LEU A 154 -19.83 -7.56 4.55
N ARG A 155 -20.94 -7.72 3.81
CA ARG A 155 -22.02 -8.64 4.15
C ARG A 155 -21.78 -9.98 3.48
N CYS A 156 -21.91 -11.06 4.23
CA CYS A 156 -21.72 -12.43 3.75
C CYS A 156 -22.74 -13.40 4.33
N GLY A 157 -22.71 -14.66 3.85
CA GLY A 157 -23.69 -15.68 4.19
C GLY A 157 -24.95 -15.61 3.35
N ALA A 158 -25.66 -16.74 3.24
CA ALA A 158 -26.92 -16.84 2.48
C ALA A 158 -27.99 -15.82 2.93
N SER A 159 -27.93 -15.36 4.18
CA SER A 159 -28.85 -14.35 4.74
C SER A 159 -28.32 -12.91 4.64
N GLY A 160 -27.05 -12.70 4.30
CA GLY A 160 -26.40 -11.38 4.31
C GLY A 160 -26.32 -10.70 5.69
N LYS A 161 -26.56 -11.45 6.77
CA LYS A 161 -26.61 -10.93 8.15
C LYS A 161 -25.25 -10.93 8.86
N THR A 162 -24.29 -11.67 8.32
CA THR A 162 -22.93 -11.71 8.86
C THR A 162 -22.15 -10.54 8.29
N VAL A 163 -21.58 -9.71 9.17
CA VAL A 163 -20.93 -8.47 8.74
C VAL A 163 -19.49 -8.38 9.26
N GLN A 164 -18.57 -8.06 8.36
CA GLN A 164 -17.20 -7.61 8.68
C GLN A 164 -17.08 -6.12 8.40
N ARG A 165 -16.36 -5.40 9.27
CA ARG A 165 -16.18 -3.94 9.15
C ARG A 165 -14.73 -3.54 9.37
N VAL A 166 -14.35 -2.52 8.61
CA VAL A 166 -13.13 -1.73 8.75
C VAL A 166 -13.59 -0.28 8.79
N ALA A 167 -13.47 0.35 9.95
CA ALA A 167 -14.04 1.69 10.17
C ALA A 167 -13.30 2.78 9.38
N GLY A 168 -11.99 2.62 9.19
CA GLY A 168 -11.13 3.64 8.61
C GLY A 168 -10.84 4.77 9.61
N MET A 169 -10.52 5.95 9.09
CA MET A 169 -10.27 7.15 9.89
C MET A 169 -11.47 8.10 9.88
N ARG A 170 -11.57 8.93 10.92
CA ARG A 170 -12.41 10.14 10.90
C ARG A 170 -11.81 11.20 9.96
N PRO A 171 -12.57 12.25 9.56
CA PRO A 171 -12.09 13.26 8.61
C PRO A 171 -10.82 14.00 9.05
N ASP A 172 -10.55 14.08 10.35
CA ASP A 172 -9.38 14.69 10.97
C ASP A 172 -8.19 13.72 11.14
N GLY A 173 -8.35 12.44 10.81
CA GLY A 173 -7.36 11.40 11.07
C GLY A 173 -5.99 11.66 10.44
N VAL A 174 -5.95 12.14 9.19
CA VAL A 174 -4.68 12.47 8.53
C VAL A 174 -3.99 13.69 9.16
N ASP A 175 -4.75 14.64 9.72
CA ASP A 175 -4.20 15.81 10.41
C ASP A 175 -3.59 15.38 11.75
N ARG A 176 -4.28 14.49 12.48
CA ARG A 176 -3.77 13.88 13.72
C ARG A 176 -2.49 13.06 13.45
N LEU A 177 -2.48 12.26 12.39
CA LEU A 177 -1.28 11.52 11.96
C LEU A 177 -0.12 12.48 11.64
N ALA A 178 -0.37 13.52 10.85
CA ALA A 178 0.64 14.51 10.51
C ALA A 178 1.18 15.25 11.74
N ALA A 179 0.32 15.58 12.71
CA ALA A 179 0.73 16.18 13.97
C ALA A 179 1.60 15.21 14.79
N GLY A 180 1.20 13.94 14.90
CA GLY A 180 1.96 12.91 15.61
C GLY A 180 3.34 12.66 15.00
N LEU A 181 3.47 12.68 13.66
CA LEU A 181 4.75 12.53 12.99
C LEU A 181 5.67 13.75 13.19
N ARG A 182 5.11 14.96 13.20
CA ARG A 182 5.88 16.18 13.54
C ARG A 182 6.39 16.13 14.98
N GLU A 183 5.55 15.69 15.91
CA GLU A 183 5.97 15.51 17.30
C GLU A 183 7.06 14.43 17.41
N GLN A 184 6.90 13.30 16.72
CA GLN A 184 7.89 12.24 16.70
C GLN A 184 9.25 12.72 16.15
N ALA A 185 9.25 13.47 15.05
CA ALA A 185 10.46 14.07 14.50
C ALA A 185 11.16 15.00 15.52
N GLY A 186 10.39 15.73 16.33
CA GLY A 186 10.94 16.56 17.41
C GLY A 186 11.56 15.74 18.55
N ARG A 187 11.13 14.49 18.76
CA ARG A 187 11.63 13.60 19.81
C ARG A 187 12.92 12.86 19.41
N ASP A 188 12.95 12.27 18.22
CA ASP A 188 14.05 11.40 17.78
C ASP A 188 14.97 12.02 16.70
N GLY A 189 14.63 13.21 16.21
CA GLY A 189 15.38 13.90 15.15
C GLY A 189 15.31 13.23 13.77
N ARG A 190 14.46 12.22 13.58
CA ARG A 190 14.27 11.53 12.29
C ARG A 190 13.22 12.25 11.45
N PRO A 191 13.30 12.17 10.11
CA PRO A 191 12.52 13.02 9.20
C PRO A 191 11.07 12.54 9.01
N TRP A 192 10.38 12.17 10.09
CA TRP A 192 8.98 11.75 10.07
C TRP A 192 8.04 12.88 9.61
N ASP A 193 8.35 14.11 9.99
CA ASP A 193 7.63 15.33 9.60
C ASP A 193 7.64 15.56 8.07
N LYS A 194 8.73 15.20 7.40
CA LYS A 194 8.87 15.34 5.94
C LYS A 194 7.95 14.41 5.15
N LEU A 195 7.43 13.35 5.76
CA LEU A 195 6.46 12.46 5.13
C LEU A 195 5.09 13.13 4.91
N VAL A 196 4.83 14.26 5.57
CA VAL A 196 3.59 15.01 5.44
C VAL A 196 3.60 15.85 4.16
N VAL A 197 2.70 15.54 3.23
CA VAL A 197 2.52 16.29 1.98
C VAL A 197 1.31 17.20 2.12
N ALA A 198 1.54 18.51 2.02
CA ALA A 198 0.50 19.53 2.04
C ALA A 198 0.03 19.93 0.64
N GLU A 199 -1.16 20.52 0.55
CA GLU A 199 -1.64 21.15 -0.68
C GLU A 199 -0.71 22.29 -1.12
N ARG A 200 -0.44 22.37 -2.42
CA ARG A 200 0.31 23.49 -3.01
C ARG A 200 -0.58 24.74 -3.05
N GLY A 201 0.01 25.91 -2.79
CA GLY A 201 -0.68 27.20 -2.99
C GLY A 201 -1.18 27.91 -1.72
N GLY A 202 -0.65 27.58 -0.55
CA GLY A 202 -0.72 28.47 0.63
C GLY A 202 -1.71 28.07 1.73
N GLY A 203 -2.59 27.10 1.51
CA GLY A 203 -3.55 26.65 2.53
C GLY A 203 -2.95 25.76 3.63
N GLY A 204 -1.77 25.17 3.41
CA GLY A 204 -1.05 24.35 4.40
C GLY A 204 -1.76 23.05 4.83
N ARG A 205 -2.97 22.79 4.32
CA ARG A 205 -3.76 21.61 4.66
C ARG A 205 -3.03 20.34 4.23
N VAL A 206 -3.03 19.34 5.10
CA VAL A 206 -2.46 18.02 4.79
C VAL A 206 -3.29 17.37 3.68
N LEU A 207 -2.62 17.03 2.58
CA LEU A 207 -3.21 16.33 1.44
C LEU A 207 -3.06 14.82 1.58
N ARG A 208 -1.93 14.38 2.12
CA ARG A 208 -1.62 12.98 2.42
C ARG A 208 -0.37 12.87 3.30
N VAL A 209 -0.14 11.69 3.85
CA VAL A 209 1.10 11.34 4.56
C VAL A 209 1.71 10.12 3.87
N LEU A 210 2.94 10.23 3.37
CA LEU A 210 3.62 9.11 2.70
C LEU A 210 4.15 8.10 3.71
N ASN A 211 4.22 6.83 3.31
CA ASN A 211 4.95 5.81 4.06
C ASN A 211 6.45 6.13 4.08
N ALA A 212 7.16 5.72 5.13
CA ALA A 212 8.61 5.88 5.26
C ALA A 212 9.41 5.21 4.12
N THR A 213 8.90 4.13 3.52
CA THR A 213 9.47 3.49 2.31
C THR A 213 9.60 4.45 1.14
N HIS A 214 8.74 5.46 1.09
CA HIS A 214 8.65 6.47 0.04
C HIS A 214 9.32 7.79 0.42
N GLY A 215 10.06 7.83 1.53
CA GLY A 215 10.70 9.04 2.04
C GLY A 215 11.58 9.77 1.03
N GLY A 216 12.23 9.04 0.12
CA GLY A 216 13.04 9.62 -0.95
C GLY A 216 12.29 10.62 -1.84
N ALA A 217 10.98 10.42 -2.06
CA ALA A 217 10.14 11.32 -2.86
C ALA A 217 9.98 12.72 -2.23
N VAL A 218 10.22 12.83 -0.93
CA VAL A 218 10.08 14.06 -0.13
C VAL A 218 11.36 14.45 0.60
N GLY A 219 12.50 13.86 0.22
CA GLY A 219 13.81 14.16 0.84
C GLY A 219 13.92 13.72 2.31
N ALA A 220 13.16 12.69 2.69
CA ALA A 220 13.28 11.99 3.97
C ALA A 220 14.16 10.73 3.79
N SER A 221 15.17 10.57 4.65
CA SER A 221 16.01 9.37 4.69
C SER A 221 15.97 8.74 6.08
N PHE A 222 15.66 7.45 6.12
CA PHE A 222 15.67 6.63 7.33
C PHE A 222 16.87 5.68 7.36
N ALA A 223 17.88 5.85 6.50
CA ALA A 223 19.07 5.00 6.51
C ALA A 223 19.68 4.93 7.92
N GLY A 224 20.03 3.72 8.39
CA GLY A 224 20.61 3.55 9.72
C GLY A 224 19.60 3.63 10.88
N TYR A 225 18.29 3.73 10.63
CA TYR A 225 17.29 3.92 11.69
C TYR A 225 17.05 2.66 12.53
N TYR A 226 16.87 1.49 11.92
CA TYR A 226 16.60 0.22 12.59
C TYR A 226 17.85 -0.57 13.01
N GLU A 227 19.01 -0.24 12.46
CA GLU A 227 20.26 -0.96 12.67
C GLU A 227 20.60 -1.13 14.17
N PRO A 228 20.41 -0.13 15.06
CA PRO A 228 20.58 -0.35 16.51
C PRO A 228 19.68 -1.44 17.09
N TYR A 229 18.41 -1.50 16.68
CA TYR A 229 17.48 -2.55 17.11
C TYR A 229 17.85 -3.91 16.54
N VAL A 230 18.30 -3.97 15.28
CA VAL A 230 18.81 -5.21 14.66
C VAL A 230 19.99 -5.74 15.48
N GLU A 231 20.95 -4.90 15.87
CA GLU A 231 22.08 -5.34 16.70
C GLU A 231 21.65 -5.83 18.09
N GLU A 232 20.66 -5.19 18.74
CA GLU A 232 20.09 -5.67 20.00
C GLU A 232 19.44 -7.05 19.84
N VAL A 233 18.65 -7.23 18.78
CA VAL A 233 18.02 -8.48 18.40
C VAL A 233 19.07 -9.58 18.19
N MET A 234 20.09 -9.32 17.38
CA MET A 234 21.15 -10.30 17.09
C MET A 234 21.90 -10.72 18.36
N ARG A 235 22.23 -9.76 19.23
CA ARG A 235 22.90 -10.04 20.51
C ARG A 235 22.03 -10.89 21.44
N ALA A 236 20.75 -10.58 21.56
CA ALA A 236 19.84 -11.30 22.46
C ALA A 236 19.69 -12.77 22.04
N TYR A 237 19.45 -13.04 20.75
CA TYR A 237 19.31 -14.41 20.24
C TYR A 237 20.66 -15.15 20.16
N GLY A 238 21.77 -14.45 19.96
CA GLY A 238 23.12 -15.03 20.08
C GLY A 238 23.48 -15.42 21.52
N SER A 239 22.81 -14.83 22.51
CA SER A 239 23.02 -15.08 23.95
C SER A 239 21.98 -16.04 24.56
N GLY A 240 21.27 -16.82 23.72
CA GLY A 240 20.37 -17.87 24.18
C GLY A 240 18.89 -17.49 24.30
N LYS A 241 18.47 -16.29 23.89
CA LYS A 241 17.02 -15.99 23.72
C LYS A 241 16.43 -16.95 22.68
N LYS A 242 15.18 -17.39 22.88
CA LYS A 242 14.50 -18.33 21.99
C LYS A 242 13.65 -17.59 20.96
N LEU A 243 13.81 -17.94 19.67
CA LEU A 243 12.93 -17.51 18.59
C LEU A 243 12.09 -18.70 18.10
N ARG A 244 10.79 -18.51 17.97
CA ARG A 244 9.86 -19.46 17.35
C ARG A 244 8.99 -18.72 16.35
N ILE A 245 8.86 -19.28 15.16
CA ILE A 245 7.98 -18.76 14.11
C ILE A 245 6.89 -19.81 13.85
N ASP A 246 5.65 -19.47 14.15
CA ASP A 246 4.51 -20.19 13.58
C ASP A 246 4.38 -19.80 12.11
N THR A 247 4.71 -20.75 11.23
CA THR A 247 4.63 -20.55 9.79
C THR A 247 3.19 -20.45 9.30
N GLN A 248 2.22 -20.85 10.14
CA GLN A 248 0.79 -20.97 9.81
C GLN A 248 0.56 -21.77 8.51
N ALA A 249 1.47 -22.71 8.27
CA ALA A 249 1.54 -23.58 7.11
C ALA A 249 1.93 -25.00 7.54
N GLY A 250 2.11 -25.90 6.58
CA GLY A 250 2.44 -27.32 6.84
C GLY A 250 3.59 -27.56 7.85
N PRO A 251 4.69 -26.79 7.84
CA PRO A 251 5.78 -26.95 8.81
C PRO A 251 5.43 -26.62 10.27
N GLY A 252 4.29 -25.98 10.55
CA GLY A 252 3.89 -25.57 11.89
C GLY A 252 4.85 -24.55 12.50
N VAL A 253 5.24 -24.77 13.76
CA VAL A 253 6.15 -23.88 14.49
C VAL A 253 7.59 -24.34 14.33
N VAL A 254 8.44 -23.45 13.78
CA VAL A 254 9.88 -23.70 13.61
C VAL A 254 10.69 -22.83 14.58
N SER A 255 11.81 -23.36 15.06
CA SER A 255 12.71 -22.62 15.96
C SER A 255 13.76 -21.84 15.16
N GLY A 256 14.20 -20.72 15.74
CA GLY A 256 15.25 -19.86 15.22
C GLY A 256 16.36 -19.65 16.24
N HIS A 257 17.56 -19.44 15.75
CA HIS A 257 18.73 -19.03 16.53
C HIS A 257 19.61 -18.09 15.70
N VAL A 258 20.54 -17.41 16.36
CA VAL A 258 21.59 -16.62 15.69
C VAL A 258 22.89 -17.41 15.70
N THR A 259 23.54 -17.53 14.54
CA THR A 259 24.84 -18.20 14.40
C THR A 259 25.97 -17.30 14.91
N SER A 260 27.15 -17.88 15.14
CA SER A 260 28.36 -17.12 15.50
C SER A 260 28.80 -16.09 14.43
N LYS A 261 28.30 -16.22 13.19
CA LYS A 261 28.52 -15.26 12.10
C LYS A 261 27.51 -14.09 12.13
N GLY A 262 26.55 -14.13 13.04
CA GLY A 262 25.48 -13.15 13.13
C GLY A 262 24.50 -13.28 11.96
N GLU A 263 24.04 -14.48 11.71
CA GLU A 263 22.93 -14.77 10.79
C GLU A 263 21.82 -15.46 11.57
N PHE A 264 20.57 -15.14 11.26
CA PHE A 264 19.45 -15.94 11.74
C PHE A 264 19.40 -17.25 10.97
N VAL A 265 19.19 -18.37 11.66
CA VAL A 265 18.82 -19.64 11.04
C VAL A 265 17.50 -20.08 11.66
N ILE A 266 16.44 -20.11 10.84
CA ILE A 266 15.06 -20.36 11.27
C ILE A 266 14.50 -21.53 10.49
N GLY A 267 14.19 -22.63 11.17
CA GLY A 267 13.76 -23.86 10.50
C GLY A 267 14.78 -24.42 9.51
N GLY A 268 16.08 -24.11 9.69
CA GLY A 268 17.16 -24.48 8.76
C GLY A 268 17.40 -23.47 7.63
N GLU A 269 16.57 -22.46 7.47
CA GLU A 269 16.72 -21.42 6.44
C GLU A 269 17.56 -20.24 6.97
N PRO A 270 18.60 -19.78 6.24
CA PRO A 270 19.42 -18.66 6.65
C PRO A 270 18.76 -17.31 6.32
N PHE A 271 18.78 -16.36 7.25
CA PHE A 271 18.34 -14.99 7.07
C PHE A 271 19.47 -14.05 7.49
N GLY A 272 19.97 -13.27 6.53
CA GLY A 272 20.96 -12.24 6.80
C GLY A 272 20.42 -11.12 7.69
N ARG A 273 21.31 -10.28 8.22
CA ARG A 273 20.92 -9.07 8.95
C ARG A 273 20.12 -8.14 8.03
N PRO A 274 18.89 -7.74 8.38
CA PRO A 274 18.15 -6.76 7.60
C PRO A 274 18.69 -5.36 7.82
N SER A 275 18.73 -4.55 6.77
CA SER A 275 18.89 -3.10 6.84
C SER A 275 17.55 -2.41 7.15
N THR A 276 17.58 -1.10 7.44
CA THR A 276 16.34 -0.30 7.52
C THR A 276 15.49 -0.41 6.25
N ALA A 277 16.11 -0.40 5.06
CA ALA A 277 15.38 -0.50 3.80
C ALA A 277 14.67 -1.86 3.65
N ASP A 278 15.32 -2.94 4.09
CA ASP A 278 14.72 -4.28 4.08
C ASP A 278 13.51 -4.33 5.03
N ILE A 279 13.63 -3.79 6.25
CA ILE A 279 12.55 -3.79 7.26
C ILE A 279 11.36 -2.97 6.79
N LEU A 280 11.57 -1.72 6.37
CA LEU A 280 10.48 -0.86 5.90
C LEU A 280 9.83 -1.42 4.63
N GLY A 281 10.64 -1.92 3.69
CA GLY A 281 10.17 -2.39 2.38
C GLY A 281 9.60 -3.80 2.38
N CYS A 282 9.98 -4.66 3.33
CA CYS A 282 9.53 -6.05 3.45
C CYS A 282 9.74 -6.92 2.19
N ASN A 283 10.66 -6.55 1.29
CA ASN A 283 10.76 -7.16 -0.05
C ASN A 283 12.19 -7.38 -0.57
N SER A 284 13.20 -7.05 0.24
CA SER A 284 14.62 -7.10 -0.12
C SER A 284 15.43 -7.78 0.99
N GLY A 285 16.72 -8.03 0.71
CA GLY A 285 17.64 -8.66 1.64
C GLY A 285 17.08 -9.98 2.19
N PRO A 286 16.99 -10.17 3.52
CA PRO A 286 16.46 -11.41 4.10
C PRO A 286 14.97 -11.64 3.80
N PHE A 287 14.22 -10.62 3.37
CA PHE A 287 12.78 -10.69 3.08
C PHE A 287 12.47 -10.86 1.60
N ALA A 288 13.48 -11.03 0.73
CA ALA A 288 13.27 -11.42 -0.65
C ALA A 288 12.72 -12.85 -0.74
N THR A 289 11.59 -13.01 -1.43
CA THR A 289 10.99 -14.32 -1.72
C THR A 289 11.86 -15.10 -2.70
N GLY A 290 11.87 -16.43 -2.57
CA GLY A 290 12.66 -17.30 -3.44
C GLY A 290 12.03 -18.69 -3.63
N PRO A 291 12.77 -19.65 -4.21
CA PRO A 291 12.26 -21.01 -4.42
C PRO A 291 11.81 -21.76 -3.15
N PRO A 292 12.50 -21.69 -1.99
CA PRO A 292 12.14 -22.50 -0.82
C PRO A 292 10.77 -22.12 -0.22
N PRO A 293 9.80 -23.06 -0.15
CA PRO A 293 8.47 -22.75 0.39
C PRO A 293 8.49 -22.39 1.88
N LEU A 294 9.35 -23.06 2.67
CA LEU A 294 9.50 -22.78 4.10
C LEU A 294 9.96 -21.33 4.33
N ARG A 295 10.96 -20.88 3.59
CA ARG A 295 11.43 -19.49 3.62
C ARG A 295 10.29 -18.51 3.37
N ASN A 296 9.51 -18.73 2.31
CA ASN A 296 8.39 -17.86 1.96
C ASN A 296 7.27 -17.87 3.01
N ALA A 297 7.13 -18.94 3.80
CA ALA A 297 6.20 -18.98 4.93
C ALA A 297 6.72 -18.20 6.16
N ILE A 298 8.04 -18.19 6.38
CA ILE A 298 8.70 -17.47 7.48
C ILE A 298 8.76 -15.95 7.22
N ILE A 299 9.07 -15.53 5.99
CA ILE A 299 9.34 -14.12 5.63
C ILE A 299 8.30 -13.14 6.20
N PRO A 300 6.98 -13.32 5.98
CA PRO A 300 5.99 -12.36 6.47
C PRO A 300 6.03 -12.19 7.99
N ARG A 301 6.21 -13.29 8.73
CA ARG A 301 6.24 -13.28 10.20
C ARG A 301 7.47 -12.59 10.74
N LEU A 302 8.63 -12.89 10.16
CA LEU A 302 9.89 -12.27 10.58
C LEU A 302 9.90 -10.77 10.23
N ALA A 303 9.50 -10.41 9.01
CA ALA A 303 9.43 -9.01 8.57
C ALA A 303 8.47 -8.19 9.46
N ALA A 304 7.25 -8.69 9.71
CA ALA A 304 6.30 -8.01 10.59
C ALA A 304 6.83 -7.85 12.03
N ALA A 305 7.52 -8.85 12.57
CA ALA A 305 8.12 -8.78 13.90
C ALA A 305 9.24 -7.73 13.99
N PHE A 306 10.00 -7.49 12.91
CA PHE A 306 10.96 -6.39 12.83
C PHE A 306 10.26 -5.03 12.72
N VAL A 307 9.30 -4.88 11.80
CA VAL A 307 8.56 -3.62 11.61
C VAL A 307 7.90 -3.16 12.92
N ARG A 308 7.26 -4.10 13.63
CA ARG A 308 6.57 -3.88 14.91
C ARG A 308 7.50 -3.89 16.13
N THR A 309 8.80 -4.11 15.92
CA THR A 309 9.83 -4.20 16.97
C THR A 309 9.47 -5.16 18.12
N ALA A 310 8.86 -6.29 17.77
CA ALA A 310 8.29 -7.23 18.72
C ALA A 310 9.22 -8.41 19.09
N LEU A 311 10.31 -8.62 18.33
CA LEU A 311 11.23 -9.77 18.52
C LEU A 311 11.83 -9.85 19.93
N LEU A 312 11.96 -8.71 20.61
CA LEU A 312 12.51 -8.70 21.96
C LEU A 312 11.46 -8.87 23.06
N ASP A 313 10.18 -8.70 22.72
CA ASP A 313 9.05 -8.75 23.65
C ASP A 313 8.28 -10.09 23.63
N ALA A 314 8.51 -10.94 22.61
CA ALA A 314 7.89 -12.26 22.51
C ALA A 314 8.87 -13.33 22.02
N GLU A 315 8.64 -14.59 22.42
CA GLU A 315 9.40 -15.73 21.89
C GLU A 315 8.74 -16.35 20.64
N LEU A 316 7.40 -16.31 20.57
CA LEU A 316 6.61 -16.87 19.48
C LEU A 316 6.05 -15.75 18.61
N HIS A 317 6.32 -15.82 17.30
CA HIS A 317 5.75 -14.93 16.31
C HIS A 317 4.88 -15.67 15.28
N PRO A 318 3.78 -15.06 14.80
CA PRO A 318 3.31 -13.70 15.10
C PRO A 318 2.91 -13.53 16.57
N SER A 319 3.27 -12.40 17.18
CA SER A 319 2.93 -12.07 18.57
C SER A 319 1.65 -11.24 18.63
N ALA A 320 1.11 -11.05 19.83
CA ALA A 320 -0.11 -10.28 20.04
C ALA A 320 0.13 -8.76 19.93
N PRO A 321 -0.91 -7.95 19.61
CA PRO A 321 -0.77 -6.51 19.42
C PRO A 321 -0.20 -5.72 20.59
N ASP A 322 -0.38 -6.20 21.82
CA ASP A 322 0.17 -5.60 23.03
C ASP A 322 1.72 -5.59 23.08
N THR A 323 2.39 -6.34 22.18
CA THR A 323 3.85 -6.36 22.01
C THR A 323 4.37 -5.37 20.97
N PHE A 324 3.51 -4.71 20.20
CA PHE A 324 3.94 -3.92 19.04
C PHE A 324 4.37 -2.49 19.44
N TYR A 325 5.39 -1.96 18.76
CA TYR A 325 5.81 -0.56 18.83
C TYR A 325 6.16 -0.05 20.24
N ARG A 326 6.56 -0.93 21.16
CA ARG A 326 6.85 -0.59 22.57
C ARG A 326 8.24 -0.02 22.82
N ARG A 327 9.07 0.08 21.78
CA ARG A 327 10.51 0.34 21.88
C ARG A 327 10.93 1.28 20.77
N ASP A 328 12.04 1.98 20.98
CA ASP A 328 12.67 2.81 19.95
C ASP A 328 14.00 2.18 19.50
N PRO A 329 14.37 2.26 18.21
CA PRO A 329 13.55 2.75 17.09
C PRO A 329 12.37 1.81 16.80
N THR A 330 11.26 2.33 16.24
CA THR A 330 10.17 1.53 15.65
C THR A 330 9.47 2.23 14.49
N ASN A 331 8.54 1.57 13.79
CA ASN A 331 7.82 2.17 12.66
C ASN A 331 6.74 3.12 13.17
N HIS A 332 7.13 4.37 13.46
CA HIS A 332 6.21 5.36 14.00
C HIS A 332 5.11 5.77 13.03
N TYR A 333 5.33 5.68 11.72
CA TYR A 333 4.26 5.82 10.74
C TYR A 333 3.17 4.76 10.98
N ALA A 334 3.53 3.47 11.04
CA ALA A 334 2.57 2.41 11.28
C ALA A 334 1.89 2.53 12.65
N ARG A 335 2.67 2.77 13.72
CA ARG A 335 2.13 3.01 15.07
C ARG A 335 1.03 4.08 15.06
N LEU A 336 1.32 5.24 14.47
CA LEU A 336 0.38 6.36 14.43
C LEU A 336 -0.81 6.13 13.49
N VAL A 337 -0.63 5.36 12.40
CA VAL A 337 -1.75 4.95 11.54
C VAL A 337 -2.78 4.16 12.35
N HIS A 338 -2.34 3.15 13.11
CA HIS A 338 -3.24 2.38 13.98
C HIS A 338 -3.87 3.23 15.09
N GLU A 339 -3.15 4.20 15.66
CA GLU A 339 -3.71 5.13 16.66
C GLU A 339 -4.75 6.13 16.09
N CYS A 340 -4.68 6.41 14.79
CA CYS A 340 -5.57 7.37 14.11
C CYS A 340 -6.79 6.71 13.45
N THR A 341 -6.78 5.40 13.23
CA THR A 341 -7.96 4.67 12.76
C THR A 341 -8.90 4.36 13.92
N VAL A 342 -10.21 4.38 13.65
CA VAL A 342 -11.23 4.30 14.71
C VAL A 342 -11.23 2.92 15.39
N ASP A 343 -10.94 1.87 14.63
CA ASP A 343 -10.94 0.48 15.09
C ASP A 343 -9.52 -0.09 15.26
N GLY A 344 -8.48 0.75 15.20
CA GLY A 344 -7.08 0.32 15.28
C GLY A 344 -6.57 -0.40 14.03
N LYS A 345 -7.38 -0.51 12.97
CA LYS A 345 -7.02 -1.28 11.77
C LYS A 345 -6.56 -0.41 10.63
N GLY A 346 -5.53 -0.84 9.92
CA GLY A 346 -5.04 -0.19 8.71
C GLY A 346 -3.82 -0.93 8.16
N TYR A 347 -3.73 -1.06 6.84
CA TYR A 347 -2.63 -1.79 6.21
C TYR A 347 -1.41 -0.86 6.07
N ALA A 348 -0.65 -0.67 7.15
CA ALA A 348 0.40 0.34 7.21
C ALA A 348 1.76 -0.12 6.66
N PHE A 349 1.95 -1.42 6.45
CA PHE A 349 3.12 -2.02 5.80
C PHE A 349 2.75 -3.36 5.14
N ALA A 350 3.61 -3.91 4.28
CA ALA A 350 3.26 -5.01 3.38
C ALA A 350 2.75 -6.30 4.06
N TYR A 351 3.12 -6.53 5.33
CA TYR A 351 2.75 -7.73 6.10
C TYR A 351 1.98 -7.40 7.38
N ASP A 352 1.20 -6.31 7.38
CA ASP A 352 0.38 -5.92 8.53
C ASP A 352 -0.77 -6.91 8.82
N ASP A 353 -1.10 -7.75 7.86
CA ASP A 353 -2.09 -8.82 7.97
C ASP A 353 -1.59 -10.05 8.76
N VAL A 354 -0.30 -10.05 9.12
CA VAL A 354 0.31 -11.07 9.97
C VAL A 354 -0.21 -10.95 11.40
N GLN A 355 -0.90 -11.99 11.86
CA GLN A 355 -1.48 -12.06 13.21
C GLN A 355 -1.40 -13.50 13.75
N PRO A 356 -1.45 -13.70 15.08
CA PRO A 356 -1.54 -15.04 15.66
C PRO A 356 -2.76 -15.81 15.12
N ASN A 357 -2.73 -17.14 15.14
CA ASN A 357 -3.91 -17.93 14.78
C ASN A 357 -5.09 -17.57 15.69
N GLY A 358 -6.21 -17.16 15.10
CA GLY A 358 -7.39 -16.70 15.83
C GLY A 358 -7.23 -15.33 16.51
N GLY A 359 -6.09 -14.64 16.32
CA GLY A 359 -5.85 -13.30 16.83
C GLY A 359 -6.67 -12.24 16.09
N GLU A 360 -6.63 -11.01 16.60
CA GLU A 360 -7.34 -9.88 16.00
C GLU A 360 -6.65 -9.39 14.71
N ASP A 361 -7.44 -9.02 13.71
CA ASP A 361 -6.93 -8.39 12.49
C ASP A 361 -6.48 -6.95 12.78
N GLN A 362 -5.32 -6.58 12.25
CA GLN A 362 -4.77 -5.21 12.33
C GLN A 362 -4.68 -4.54 10.96
N SER A 363 -4.80 -5.29 9.86
CA SER A 363 -4.53 -4.76 8.51
C SER A 363 -5.71 -4.03 7.88
N GLY A 364 -6.91 -4.11 8.46
CA GLY A 364 -8.09 -3.45 7.90
C GLY A 364 -8.60 -4.17 6.65
N LYS A 365 -8.67 -5.50 6.71
CA LYS A 365 -9.23 -6.34 5.65
C LYS A 365 -10.64 -6.83 5.98
N VAL A 366 -11.39 -7.15 4.92
CA VAL A 366 -12.62 -7.94 4.97
C VAL A 366 -12.54 -9.03 3.91
N ASN A 367 -12.98 -10.24 4.23
CA ASN A 367 -12.97 -11.34 3.26
C ASN A 367 -14.07 -12.38 3.52
N ALA A 368 -14.58 -13.00 2.45
CA ALA A 368 -15.58 -14.06 2.54
C ALA A 368 -15.57 -14.97 1.31
N GLY A 369 -15.81 -16.26 1.51
CA GLY A 369 -16.09 -17.26 0.45
C GLY A 369 -17.52 -17.23 -0.10
N ASP A 370 -18.37 -16.37 0.46
CA ASP A 370 -19.78 -16.18 0.14
C ASP A 370 -20.20 -14.70 0.28
N PRO A 371 -19.51 -13.77 -0.40
CA PRO A 371 -19.80 -12.34 -0.30
C PRO A 371 -21.16 -12.03 -0.94
N VAL A 372 -21.93 -11.15 -0.29
CA VAL A 372 -23.24 -10.68 -0.76
C VAL A 372 -23.14 -9.23 -1.23
N LEU A 373 -22.53 -8.36 -0.43
CA LEU A 373 -22.39 -6.93 -0.71
C LEU A 373 -21.10 -6.41 -0.07
N LEU A 374 -20.31 -5.69 -0.85
CA LEU A 374 -19.23 -4.85 -0.33
C LEU A 374 -19.69 -3.39 -0.33
N THR A 375 -19.70 -2.74 0.81
CA THR A 375 -19.92 -1.29 0.92
C THR A 375 -18.59 -0.60 1.12
N VAL A 376 -18.36 0.47 0.35
CA VAL A 376 -17.20 1.36 0.47
C VAL A 376 -17.70 2.76 0.84
N ALA A 377 -17.40 3.19 2.06
CA ALA A 377 -17.75 4.52 2.56
C ALA A 377 -16.56 5.46 2.40
N VAL A 378 -16.80 6.66 1.88
CA VAL A 378 -15.75 7.62 1.47
C VAL A 378 -15.93 8.93 2.19
N GLY A 379 -15.01 9.30 3.08
CA GLY A 379 -15.03 10.57 3.82
C GLY A 379 -14.97 10.40 5.34
N GLY A 380 -15.51 9.31 5.88
CA GLY A 380 -15.36 8.91 7.28
C GLY A 380 -16.17 9.75 8.28
N MET A 381 -17.16 10.53 7.83
CA MET A 381 -18.03 11.32 8.72
C MET A 381 -18.74 10.46 9.77
N HIS A 382 -19.09 9.22 9.42
CA HIS A 382 -19.73 8.25 10.32
C HIS A 382 -18.80 7.05 10.62
N ALA A 383 -17.47 7.24 10.55
CA ALA A 383 -16.51 6.18 10.81
C ALA A 383 -16.65 5.62 12.24
N GLY A 384 -16.92 4.32 12.33
CA GLY A 384 -17.09 3.58 13.59
C GLY A 384 -18.51 3.62 14.18
N GLU A 385 -19.48 4.25 13.52
CA GLU A 385 -20.87 4.16 13.94
C GLU A 385 -21.47 2.80 13.57
N GLU A 386 -22.05 2.10 14.56
CA GLU A 386 -22.72 0.83 14.33
C GLU A 386 -24.16 1.05 13.84
N GLN A 387 -24.51 0.42 12.71
CA GLN A 387 -25.92 0.24 12.34
C GLN A 387 -26.45 -0.98 13.09
N GLY A 388 -27.40 -0.76 14.00
CA GLY A 388 -27.94 -1.80 14.88
C GLY A 388 -28.61 -2.96 14.12
N GLY A 389 -28.51 -4.18 14.68
CA GLY A 389 -29.25 -5.36 14.22
C GLY A 389 -28.43 -6.43 13.47
N ASP A 390 -27.14 -6.19 13.18
CA ASP A 390 -26.26 -7.13 12.47
C ASP A 390 -25.44 -8.01 13.43
N GLN A 391 -25.13 -9.25 13.01
CA GLN A 391 -24.21 -10.12 13.74
C GLN A 391 -22.77 -9.91 13.23
N ARG A 392 -21.86 -9.55 14.14
CA ARG A 392 -20.43 -9.41 13.82
C ARG A 392 -19.86 -10.77 13.41
N ALA A 393 -19.23 -10.83 12.25
CA ALA A 393 -18.58 -12.04 11.79
C ALA A 393 -17.45 -12.44 12.76
N GLN A 394 -17.40 -13.72 13.11
CA GLN A 394 -16.21 -14.28 13.75
C GLN A 394 -15.08 -14.40 12.71
N PRO A 395 -13.80 -14.26 13.10
CA PRO A 395 -12.67 -14.45 12.20
C PRO A 395 -12.77 -15.81 11.49
N GLN A 396 -12.80 -15.83 10.16
CA GLN A 396 -12.81 -17.10 9.42
C GLN A 396 -11.48 -17.83 9.63
N GLN A 397 -11.52 -18.90 10.41
CA GLN A 397 -10.40 -19.81 10.60
C GLN A 397 -10.30 -20.77 9.41
N GLY A 398 -9.10 -20.92 8.84
CA GLY A 398 -8.75 -22.11 8.06
C GLY A 398 -8.86 -22.05 6.54
N GLN A 399 -9.01 -20.89 5.90
CA GLN A 399 -8.61 -20.83 4.49
C GLN A 399 -7.09 -20.93 4.43
N LYS A 400 -6.56 -22.01 3.84
CA LYS A 400 -5.18 -22.02 3.31
C LYS A 400 -4.97 -20.67 2.65
N VAL A 401 -3.93 -19.95 3.05
CA VAL A 401 -3.47 -18.75 2.34
C VAL A 401 -3.20 -19.19 0.90
N LEU A 402 -4.25 -19.14 0.06
CA LEU A 402 -4.13 -19.41 -1.36
C LEU A 402 -3.26 -18.28 -1.83
N LYS A 403 -2.04 -18.61 -2.30
CA LYS A 403 -1.01 -17.68 -2.78
C LYS A 403 -1.64 -16.33 -3.09
N GLN A 404 -1.55 -15.39 -2.16
CA GLN A 404 -1.66 -13.99 -2.54
C GLN A 404 -0.55 -13.83 -3.56
N GLN A 405 -0.93 -13.67 -4.83
CA GLN A 405 -0.10 -12.88 -5.71
C GLN A 405 -0.19 -11.49 -5.09
N THR A 406 0.72 -11.21 -4.16
CA THR A 406 1.09 -9.83 -3.86
C THR A 406 1.17 -9.15 -5.22
N PRO A 407 0.43 -8.06 -5.49
CA PRO A 407 0.68 -7.28 -6.68
C PRO A 407 2.19 -7.07 -6.73
N ALA A 408 2.82 -7.46 -7.84
CA ALA A 408 4.23 -7.16 -8.02
C ALA A 408 4.40 -5.65 -7.74
N PRO A 409 5.43 -5.25 -6.98
CA PRO A 409 5.70 -3.83 -6.78
C PRO A 409 5.70 -3.15 -8.16
N ALA A 410 5.09 -1.97 -8.25
CA ALA A 410 5.15 -1.17 -9.46
C ALA A 410 6.61 -1.14 -9.94
N PRO A 411 6.88 -1.40 -11.24
CA PRO A 411 8.25 -1.37 -11.74
C PRO A 411 8.85 -0.02 -11.38
N ALA A 412 10.08 -0.04 -10.85
CA ALA A 412 10.81 1.17 -10.54
C ALA A 412 10.76 2.12 -11.74
N PRO A 413 10.58 3.43 -11.55
CA PRO A 413 10.72 4.38 -12.64
C PRO A 413 12.07 4.13 -13.32
N ALA A 414 12.06 4.06 -14.65
CA ALA A 414 13.28 3.91 -15.41
C ALA A 414 14.31 4.95 -14.91
N PRO A 415 15.57 4.56 -14.68
CA PRO A 415 16.58 5.52 -14.25
C PRO A 415 16.57 6.68 -15.23
N ALA A 416 16.55 7.90 -14.70
CA ALA A 416 16.78 9.09 -15.52
C ALA A 416 18.04 8.80 -16.33
N THR A 417 17.90 8.76 -17.65
CA THR A 417 19.02 8.56 -18.55
C THR A 417 20.07 9.59 -18.19
N GLU A 418 21.20 9.11 -17.68
CA GLU A 418 22.39 9.93 -17.54
C GLU A 418 22.62 10.57 -18.91
N THR A 419 22.55 11.89 -18.96
CA THR A 419 23.04 12.64 -20.11
C THR A 419 24.50 12.22 -20.28
N PRO A 420 24.93 11.72 -21.46
CA PRO A 420 26.30 11.27 -21.62
C PRO A 420 27.24 12.42 -21.27
N ARG A 421 28.06 12.23 -20.23
CA ARG A 421 29.19 13.13 -19.97
C ARG A 421 30.04 13.11 -21.23
N GLY A 422 30.11 14.25 -21.91
CA GLY A 422 30.98 14.44 -23.07
C GLY A 422 32.40 14.02 -22.71
N GLN A 423 33.02 13.23 -23.60
CA GLN A 423 34.44 12.92 -23.53
C GLN A 423 35.26 14.22 -23.47
N PRO A 424 36.33 14.28 -22.66
CA PRO A 424 37.25 15.41 -22.71
C PRO A 424 37.94 15.44 -24.08
N PRO A 425 38.18 16.64 -24.66
CA PRO A 425 38.77 16.75 -25.99
C PRO A 425 40.21 16.21 -25.98
N LYS A 426 40.50 15.34 -26.95
CA LYS A 426 41.86 14.89 -27.26
C LYS A 426 42.69 16.07 -27.76
N GLU A 427 43.80 16.34 -27.09
CA GLU A 427 44.88 17.15 -27.62
C GLU A 427 45.42 16.54 -28.92
N GLY A 428 45.49 17.35 -29.97
CA GLY A 428 46.12 16.97 -31.22
C GLY A 428 45.56 17.73 -32.42
N GLY A 429 46.27 18.78 -32.86
CA GLY A 429 46.09 19.30 -34.22
C GLY A 429 45.98 20.80 -34.40
N LEU A 430 46.64 21.63 -33.59
CA LEU A 430 46.70 23.09 -33.81
C LEU A 430 47.83 23.55 -34.76
N ARG A 431 48.25 22.70 -35.72
CA ARG A 431 49.35 23.05 -36.65
C ARG A 431 49.04 22.98 -38.14
N ASN A 432 47.84 22.56 -38.57
CA ASN A 432 47.53 22.42 -40.00
C ASN A 432 46.31 23.23 -40.51
N LYS A 433 45.79 24.19 -39.73
CA LYS A 433 44.66 25.04 -40.14
C LYS A 433 44.99 26.54 -40.27
N LEU A 434 46.27 26.91 -40.24
CA LEU A 434 46.71 28.28 -40.53
C LEU A 434 47.28 28.48 -41.94
N GLU A 435 47.41 27.41 -42.73
CA GLU A 435 47.98 27.45 -44.09
C GLU A 435 46.93 27.42 -45.22
N THR A 436 45.66 27.15 -44.92
CA THR A 436 44.60 26.98 -45.95
C THR A 436 43.62 28.16 -46.06
N LEU A 437 43.90 29.28 -45.40
CA LEU A 437 43.09 30.51 -45.45
C LEU A 437 43.77 31.69 -46.16
N LYS A 438 44.94 31.47 -46.78
CA LYS A 438 45.68 32.49 -47.57
C LYS A 438 45.59 32.35 -49.10
N SER A 439 44.80 31.41 -49.64
CA SER A 439 44.75 31.17 -51.10
C SER A 439 43.37 31.27 -51.76
N ARG A 440 42.38 31.94 -51.14
CA ARG A 440 41.04 32.12 -51.75
C ARG A 440 40.55 33.57 -51.86
N PHE A 441 41.45 34.55 -51.78
CA PHE A 441 41.19 35.92 -52.20
C PHE A 441 42.36 36.43 -53.05
N LEU A 442 42.43 35.91 -54.28
CA LEU A 442 43.10 36.46 -55.46
C LEU A 442 42.87 35.43 -56.59
N GLY A 443 41.92 35.74 -57.48
CA GLY A 443 41.48 34.87 -58.57
C GLY A 443 39.98 35.00 -58.80
#